data_AF-A0A1A7X475-F1
#
_entry.id   AF-A0A1A7X475-F1
#
_cell.length_a   1.000
_cell.length_b   1.000
_cell.length_c   1.000
_cell.angle_alpha   90.00
_cell.angle_beta   90.00
_cell.angle_gamma   90.00
#
_symmetry.space_group_name_H-M   'P 1'
#
loop_
_entity.id
_entity.type
_entity.pdbx_description
1 polymer ?
#
loop_
_entity_poly.entity_id
_entity_poly.type
_entity_poly.pdbx_seq_one_letter_code
_entity_poly.pdbx_strand_id
1 'polypeptide(L)'
;ENISTLDFDTSEEEAELYFTDPQQLLDLITELTDQSLSLIQNSARVEGVLKELQQSIETSRRKIDSEEEQITLKIKEVTKRLNKEKESSSKLKQQVQRVQSLSTKDQDAMLEALSDKVAEVHRSCVDDRVTNLSTLEKVVSIENRALALLQSLEDTPQDRLDMIKKIKDSERRSRQREEKLREQKEKQQERMKKYLERSLADSKKISGRKLMPRCLPNAQKVKVTTEDNTSAEEDIQEYLFGSEDTS
;
A
#
# COMPACT_ATOMS: atom_id res chain seq x y z
N GLU A 1 111.46 -50.90 -84.76
CA GLU A 1 110.11 -50.31 -84.62
C GLU A 1 110.17 -49.15 -83.64
N ASN A 2 109.30 -48.17 -83.86
CA ASN A 2 109.36 -46.76 -83.46
C ASN A 2 109.69 -46.43 -81.99
N ILE A 3 110.63 -45.51 -81.83
CA ILE A 3 110.76 -44.62 -80.68
C ILE A 3 109.83 -43.43 -80.95
N SER A 4 108.83 -43.19 -80.09
CA SER A 4 107.93 -42.04 -80.17
C SER A 4 108.27 -41.04 -79.05
N THR A 5 109.13 -40.10 -79.41
CA THR A 5 109.34 -38.80 -78.75
C THR A 5 108.24 -37.83 -79.17
N LEU A 6 107.52 -37.18 -78.23
CA LEU A 6 106.78 -35.90 -78.34
C LEU A 6 105.84 -35.77 -77.12
N ASP A 7 105.59 -34.64 -76.47
CA ASP A 7 106.19 -33.31 -76.39
C ASP A 7 105.61 -32.70 -75.10
N PHE A 8 106.42 -32.00 -74.31
CA PHE A 8 105.97 -31.22 -73.16
C PHE A 8 105.67 -29.81 -73.67
N ASP A 9 104.40 -29.49 -73.87
CA ASP A 9 103.95 -28.19 -74.36
C ASP A 9 104.02 -27.16 -73.22
N THR A 10 105.18 -26.51 -73.08
CA THR A 10 105.37 -25.28 -72.31
C THR A 10 104.87 -24.10 -73.12
N SER A 11 103.59 -23.77 -72.96
CA SER A 11 103.10 -22.44 -73.29
C SER A 11 103.46 -21.48 -72.14
N GLU A 12 104.57 -20.76 -72.31
CA GLU A 12 104.91 -19.57 -71.53
C GLU A 12 103.93 -18.44 -71.88
N GLU A 13 102.77 -18.41 -71.23
CA GLU A 13 102.09 -17.13 -70.97
C GLU A 13 102.92 -16.41 -69.91
N GLU A 14 103.59 -15.33 -70.31
CA GLU A 14 104.36 -14.46 -69.42
C GLU A 14 103.40 -13.88 -68.37
N ALA A 15 103.34 -14.52 -67.20
CA ALA A 15 102.42 -14.14 -66.13
C ALA A 15 102.79 -12.76 -65.61
N GLU A 16 101.93 -11.76 -65.86
CA GLU A 16 102.07 -10.42 -65.28
C GLU A 16 102.15 -10.55 -63.75
N LEU A 17 103.24 -10.04 -63.16
CA LEU A 17 103.37 -9.97 -61.71
C LEU A 17 102.29 -9.05 -61.17
N TYR A 18 101.39 -9.60 -60.35
CA TYR A 18 100.28 -8.86 -59.72
C TYR A 18 100.77 -7.67 -58.87
N PHE A 19 102.00 -7.71 -58.39
CA PHE A 19 102.66 -6.61 -57.68
C PHE A 19 103.97 -6.24 -58.37
N THR A 20 104.20 -4.95 -58.58
CA THR A 20 105.42 -4.42 -59.22
C THR A 20 106.46 -3.97 -58.19
N ASP A 21 106.03 -3.65 -56.97
CA ASP A 21 106.86 -3.28 -55.83
C ASP A 21 106.45 -4.12 -54.60
N PRO A 22 107.37 -4.80 -53.90
CA PRO A 22 107.07 -5.52 -52.67
C PRO A 22 106.37 -4.68 -51.58
N GLN A 23 106.47 -3.34 -51.60
CA GLN A 23 105.71 -2.48 -50.68
C GLN A 23 104.19 -2.55 -50.89
N GLN A 24 103.71 -2.77 -52.13
CA GLN A 24 102.28 -2.81 -52.45
C GLN A 24 101.53 -3.92 -51.68
N LEU A 25 102.19 -5.07 -51.45
CA LEU A 25 101.62 -6.17 -50.68
C LEU A 25 101.60 -5.86 -49.18
N LEU A 26 102.65 -5.23 -48.65
CA LEU A 26 102.71 -4.85 -47.23
C LEU A 26 101.67 -3.77 -46.89
N ASP A 27 101.49 -2.79 -47.76
CA ASP A 27 100.47 -1.75 -47.62
C ASP A 27 99.06 -2.37 -47.67
N LEU A 28 98.80 -3.29 -48.60
CA LEU A 28 97.53 -4.00 -48.69
C LEU A 28 97.24 -4.86 -47.45
N ILE A 29 98.24 -5.59 -46.92
CA ILE A 29 98.10 -6.37 -45.69
C ILE A 29 97.86 -5.45 -44.49
N THR A 30 98.55 -4.32 -44.42
CA THR A 30 98.37 -3.34 -43.34
C THR A 30 96.97 -2.73 -43.38
N GLU A 31 96.50 -2.32 -44.56
CA GLU A 31 95.13 -1.81 -44.75
C GLU A 31 94.08 -2.87 -44.37
N LEU A 32 94.25 -4.11 -44.84
CA LEU A 32 93.35 -5.22 -44.47
C LEU A 32 93.39 -5.52 -42.97
N THR A 33 94.55 -5.39 -42.33
CA THR A 33 94.71 -5.58 -40.89
C THR A 33 94.00 -4.47 -40.12
N ASP A 34 94.15 -3.22 -40.53
CA ASP A 34 93.47 -2.06 -39.93
C ASP A 34 91.95 -2.15 -40.10
N GLN A 35 91.47 -2.54 -41.29
CA GLN A 35 90.06 -2.80 -41.53
C GLN A 35 89.52 -3.92 -40.64
N SER A 36 90.27 -5.03 -40.52
CA SER A 36 89.88 -6.17 -39.68
C SER A 36 89.82 -5.78 -38.20
N LEU A 37 90.80 -5.02 -37.71
CA LEU A 37 90.81 -4.50 -36.34
C LEU A 37 89.65 -3.53 -36.08
N SER A 38 89.35 -2.64 -37.03
CA SER A 38 88.21 -1.71 -36.95
C SER A 38 86.88 -2.47 -36.89
N LEU A 39 86.71 -3.53 -37.69
CA LEU A 39 85.53 -4.39 -37.65
C LEU A 39 85.38 -5.12 -36.31
N ILE A 40 86.48 -5.63 -35.74
CA ILE A 40 86.48 -6.27 -34.41
C ILE A 40 86.09 -5.28 -33.32
N GLN A 41 86.63 -4.06 -33.35
CA GLN A 41 86.28 -3.03 -32.38
C GLN A 41 84.82 -2.59 -32.51
N ASN A 42 84.33 -2.43 -33.74
CA ASN A 42 82.94 -2.06 -33.98
C ASN A 42 81.98 -3.19 -33.55
N SER A 43 82.29 -4.45 -33.85
CA SER A 43 81.46 -5.59 -33.43
C SER A 43 81.41 -5.71 -31.90
N ALA A 44 82.55 -5.56 -31.21
CA ALA A 44 82.60 -5.55 -29.75
C ALA A 44 81.78 -4.40 -29.14
N ARG A 45 81.87 -3.19 -29.73
CA ARG A 45 81.06 -2.03 -29.31
C ARG A 45 79.57 -2.28 -29.50
N VAL A 46 79.17 -2.81 -30.66
CA VAL A 46 77.77 -3.14 -30.97
C VAL A 46 77.25 -4.24 -30.03
N GLU A 47 78.06 -5.25 -29.73
CA GLU A 47 77.71 -6.30 -28.76
C GLU A 47 77.49 -5.73 -27.35
N GLY A 48 78.33 -4.78 -26.92
CA GLY A 48 78.14 -4.05 -25.65
C GLY A 48 76.80 -3.32 -25.59
N VAL A 49 76.49 -2.52 -26.61
CA VAL A 49 75.20 -1.80 -26.72
C VAL A 49 74.02 -2.77 -26.75
N LEU A 50 74.16 -3.90 -27.44
CA LEU A 50 73.13 -4.93 -27.51
C LEU A 50 72.85 -5.54 -26.13
N LYS A 51 73.89 -5.84 -25.34
CA LYS A 51 73.74 -6.35 -23.96
C LYS A 51 73.05 -5.33 -23.05
N GLU A 52 73.44 -4.05 -23.14
CA GLU A 52 72.79 -2.97 -22.38
C GLU A 52 71.31 -2.83 -22.76
N LEU A 53 71.00 -2.89 -24.06
CA LEU A 53 69.61 -2.83 -24.55
C LEU A 53 68.79 -4.03 -24.06
N GLN A 54 69.34 -5.24 -24.12
CA GLN A 54 68.68 -6.44 -23.59
C GLN A 54 68.39 -6.31 -22.10
N GLN A 55 69.36 -5.83 -21.32
CA GLN A 55 69.17 -5.60 -19.89
C GLN A 55 68.09 -4.54 -19.63
N SER A 56 68.08 -3.46 -20.41
CA SER A 56 67.06 -2.40 -20.33
C SER A 56 65.66 -2.94 -20.65
N ILE A 57 65.51 -3.75 -21.70
CA ILE A 57 64.25 -4.41 -22.06
C ILE A 57 63.79 -5.32 -20.92
N GLU A 58 64.67 -6.14 -20.36
CA GLU A 58 64.30 -7.09 -19.31
C GLU A 58 63.92 -6.38 -18.00
N THR A 59 64.59 -5.27 -17.67
CA THR A 59 64.19 -4.44 -16.52
C THR A 59 62.85 -3.73 -16.77
N SER A 60 62.60 -3.25 -17.99
CA SER A 60 61.35 -2.60 -18.36
C SER A 60 60.19 -3.60 -18.35
N ARG A 61 60.39 -4.81 -18.88
CA ARG A 61 59.42 -5.90 -18.83
C ARG A 61 59.03 -6.24 -17.40
N ARG A 62 60.00 -6.45 -16.51
CA ARG A 62 59.72 -6.72 -15.08
C ARG A 62 58.94 -5.60 -14.38
N LYS A 63 59.20 -4.33 -14.76
CA LYS A 63 58.42 -3.20 -14.24
C LYS A 63 56.98 -3.24 -14.74
N ILE A 64 56.78 -3.47 -16.04
CA ILE A 64 55.44 -3.60 -16.65
C ILE A 64 54.67 -4.75 -15.99
N ASP A 65 55.29 -5.91 -15.84
CA ASP A 65 54.65 -7.09 -15.22
C ASP A 65 54.22 -6.78 -13.77
N SER A 66 55.08 -6.10 -13.00
CA SER A 66 54.74 -5.69 -11.62
C SER A 66 53.62 -4.64 -11.58
N GLU A 67 53.61 -3.69 -12.51
CA GLU A 67 52.54 -2.69 -12.62
C GLU A 67 51.20 -3.33 -13.02
N GLU A 68 51.21 -4.31 -13.93
CA GLU A 68 50.03 -5.07 -14.34
C GLU A 68 49.41 -5.83 -13.16
N GLU A 69 50.24 -6.48 -12.34
CA GLU A 69 49.80 -7.13 -11.10
C GLU A 69 49.14 -6.13 -10.13
N GLN A 70 49.77 -4.97 -9.93
CA GLN A 70 49.23 -3.92 -9.07
C GLN A 70 47.90 -3.36 -9.58
N ILE A 71 47.79 -3.12 -10.89
CA ILE A 71 46.54 -2.66 -11.53
C ILE A 71 45.46 -3.72 -11.36
N THR A 72 45.78 -4.99 -11.56
CA THR A 72 44.85 -6.11 -11.38
C THR A 72 44.33 -6.18 -9.94
N LEU A 73 45.19 -5.97 -8.95
CA LEU A 73 44.80 -5.91 -7.54
C LEU A 73 43.86 -4.73 -7.25
N LYS A 74 44.19 -3.54 -7.77
CA LYS A 74 43.34 -2.34 -7.63
C LYS A 74 41.97 -2.53 -8.28
N ILE A 75 41.91 -3.14 -9.46
CA ILE A 75 40.63 -3.47 -10.14
C ILE A 75 39.80 -4.42 -9.28
N LYS A 76 40.40 -5.47 -8.72
CA LYS A 76 39.71 -6.41 -7.81
C LYS A 76 39.15 -5.70 -6.58
N GLU A 77 39.93 -4.80 -5.99
CA GLU A 77 39.49 -4.01 -4.84
C GLU A 77 38.32 -3.07 -5.18
N VAL A 78 38.43 -2.30 -6.25
CA VAL A 78 37.36 -1.40 -6.70
C VAL A 78 36.09 -2.18 -7.03
N THR A 79 36.22 -3.32 -7.70
CA THR A 79 35.09 -4.22 -8.02
C THR A 79 34.41 -4.72 -6.74
N LYS A 80 35.18 -5.09 -5.71
CA LYS A 80 34.63 -5.49 -4.41
C LYS A 80 33.86 -4.34 -3.74
N ARG A 81 34.42 -3.12 -3.74
CA ARG A 81 33.75 -1.94 -3.19
C ARG A 81 32.47 -1.61 -3.95
N LEU A 82 32.50 -1.66 -5.28
CA LEU A 82 31.33 -1.44 -6.14
C LEU A 82 30.21 -2.44 -5.85
N ASN A 83 30.54 -3.73 -5.70
CA ASN A 83 29.55 -4.76 -5.40
C ASN A 83 28.90 -4.53 -4.02
N LYS A 84 29.69 -4.17 -3.01
CA LYS A 84 29.17 -3.82 -1.68
C LYS A 84 28.24 -2.61 -1.74
N GLU A 85 28.61 -1.56 -2.47
CA GLU A 85 27.78 -0.36 -2.65
C GLU A 85 26.48 -0.68 -3.41
N LYS A 86 26.57 -1.52 -4.46
CA LYS A 86 25.40 -1.97 -5.23
C LYS A 86 24.42 -2.79 -4.37
N GLU A 87 24.94 -3.61 -3.45
CA GLU A 87 24.14 -4.33 -2.48
C GLU A 87 23.47 -3.39 -1.45
N SER A 88 24.21 -2.40 -0.94
CA SER A 88 23.66 -1.37 -0.07
C SER A 88 22.56 -0.56 -0.76
N SER A 89 22.79 -0.16 -2.01
CA SER A 89 21.82 0.58 -2.84
C SER A 89 20.56 -0.24 -3.11
N SER A 90 20.69 -1.54 -3.39
CA SER A 90 19.53 -2.41 -3.61
C SER A 90 18.72 -2.61 -2.32
N LYS A 91 19.37 -2.78 -1.17
CA LYS A 91 18.72 -2.83 0.15
C LYS A 91 17.97 -1.53 0.46
N LEU A 92 18.59 -0.38 0.23
CA LEU A 92 17.97 0.92 0.45
C LEU A 92 16.76 1.11 -0.48
N LYS A 93 16.88 0.74 -1.76
CA LYS A 93 15.76 0.79 -2.72
C LYS A 93 14.59 -0.08 -2.25
N GLN A 94 14.84 -1.29 -1.75
CA GLN A 94 13.79 -2.14 -1.18
C GLN A 94 13.16 -1.51 0.07
N GLN A 95 13.95 -0.86 0.93
CA GLN A 95 13.42 -0.17 2.11
C GLN A 95 12.55 1.03 1.72
N VAL A 96 12.99 1.86 0.77
CA VAL A 96 12.21 2.98 0.24
C VAL A 96 10.91 2.48 -0.39
N GLN A 97 10.98 1.43 -1.20
CA GLN A 97 9.79 0.82 -1.79
C GLN A 97 8.83 0.30 -0.71
N ARG A 98 9.35 -0.33 0.36
CA ARG A 98 8.54 -0.75 1.51
C ARG A 98 7.86 0.43 2.19
N VAL A 99 8.57 1.52 2.48
CA VAL A 99 7.99 2.74 3.05
C VAL A 99 6.96 3.36 2.12
N GLN A 100 7.19 3.36 0.81
CA GLN A 100 6.23 3.89 -0.16
C GLN A 100 4.99 2.99 -0.31
N SER A 101 5.14 1.67 -0.13
CA SER A 101 4.04 0.70 -0.11
C SER A 101 3.26 0.69 1.20
N LEU A 102 3.90 1.03 2.32
CA LEU A 102 3.25 1.38 3.57
C LEU A 102 2.62 2.76 3.38
N SER A 103 1.50 2.73 2.67
CA SER A 103 0.72 3.84 2.17
C SER A 103 0.62 4.98 3.19
N THR A 104 1.35 6.08 2.95
CA THR A 104 1.08 7.36 3.62
C THR A 104 -0.37 7.77 3.38
N LYS A 105 -0.95 7.40 2.22
CA LYS A 105 -2.34 7.71 1.88
C LYS A 105 -3.33 7.05 2.84
N ASP A 106 -3.05 5.83 3.32
CA ASP A 106 -3.95 5.15 4.25
C ASP A 106 -3.88 5.82 5.63
N GLN A 107 -2.69 6.26 6.06
CA GLN A 107 -2.51 7.04 7.28
C GLN A 107 -3.15 8.44 7.16
N ASP A 108 -2.95 9.13 6.05
CA ASP A 108 -3.55 10.44 5.77
C ASP A 108 -5.08 10.36 5.72
N ALA A 109 -5.63 9.31 5.08
CA ALA A 109 -7.07 9.07 5.05
C ALA A 109 -7.65 8.77 6.45
N MET A 110 -6.93 8.02 7.28
CA MET A 110 -7.33 7.80 8.68
C MET A 110 -7.29 9.10 9.50
N LEU A 111 -6.26 9.95 9.30
CA LEU A 111 -6.15 11.24 9.98
C LEU A 111 -7.28 12.20 9.54
N GLU A 112 -7.64 12.21 8.25
CA GLU A 112 -8.76 13.00 7.75
C GLU A 112 -10.09 12.52 8.32
N ALA A 113 -10.35 11.20 8.31
CA ALA A 113 -11.57 10.63 8.90
C ALA A 113 -11.69 10.93 10.41
N LEU A 114 -10.57 10.91 11.13
CA LEU A 114 -10.52 11.33 12.53
C LEU A 114 -10.84 12.82 12.67
N SER A 115 -10.25 13.67 11.83
CA SER A 115 -10.51 15.11 11.79
C SER A 115 -11.98 15.42 11.56
N ASP A 116 -12.61 14.74 10.61
CA ASP A 116 -14.03 14.85 10.32
C ASP A 116 -14.89 14.45 11.52
N LYS A 117 -14.56 13.33 12.16
CA LYS A 117 -15.33 12.86 13.32
C LYS A 117 -15.19 13.79 14.51
N VAL A 118 -14.00 14.29 14.79
CA VAL A 118 -13.76 15.31 15.82
C VAL A 118 -14.55 16.57 15.52
N ALA A 119 -14.59 17.02 14.26
CA ALA A 119 -15.37 18.18 13.85
C ALA A 119 -16.88 17.97 14.04
N GLU A 120 -17.39 16.76 13.77
CA GLU A 120 -18.80 16.39 14.03
C GLU A 120 -19.15 16.45 15.51
N VAL A 121 -18.31 15.87 16.38
CA VAL A 121 -18.52 15.89 17.84
C VAL A 121 -18.41 17.31 18.39
N HIS A 122 -17.47 18.11 17.89
CA HIS A 122 -17.34 19.50 18.30
C HIS A 122 -18.62 20.31 17.98
N ARG A 123 -19.18 20.14 16.78
CA ARG A 123 -20.43 20.81 16.38
C ARG A 123 -21.61 20.42 17.25
N SER A 124 -21.72 19.15 17.62
CA SER A 124 -22.85 18.67 18.43
C SER A 124 -22.75 18.99 19.92
N CYS A 125 -21.54 19.02 20.49
CA CYS A 125 -21.33 19.16 21.93
C CYS A 125 -20.96 20.58 22.39
N VAL A 126 -20.24 21.35 21.56
CA VAL A 126 -19.65 22.64 21.95
C VAL A 126 -20.35 23.81 21.25
N ASP A 127 -20.23 23.91 19.94
CA ASP A 127 -20.77 25.04 19.16
C ASP A 127 -20.99 24.63 17.69
N ASP A 128 -22.17 24.97 17.14
CA ASP A 128 -22.59 24.59 15.78
C ASP A 128 -21.91 25.45 14.70
N ARG A 129 -21.12 26.45 15.11
CA ARG A 129 -20.39 27.33 14.20
C ARG A 129 -19.22 26.60 13.56
N VAL A 130 -19.08 26.78 12.25
CA VAL A 130 -17.88 26.33 11.52
C VAL A 130 -16.72 27.21 11.94
N THR A 131 -15.89 26.70 12.83
CA THR A 131 -14.70 27.37 13.31
C THR A 131 -13.46 26.78 12.65
N ASN A 132 -12.52 27.64 12.25
CA ASN A 132 -11.24 27.24 11.62
C ASN A 132 -10.22 26.72 12.65
N LEU A 133 -10.69 26.02 13.69
CA LEU A 133 -9.83 25.40 14.69
C LEU A 133 -9.21 24.13 14.14
N SER A 134 -7.95 23.91 14.50
CA SER A 134 -7.26 22.64 14.29
C SER A 134 -7.98 21.51 15.04
N THR A 135 -7.77 20.26 14.59
CA THR A 135 -8.36 19.06 15.21
C THR A 135 -8.03 18.97 16.70
N LEU A 136 -6.80 19.33 17.09
CA LEU A 136 -6.38 19.31 18.48
C LEU A 136 -7.13 20.36 19.32
N GLU A 137 -7.26 21.59 18.82
CA GLU A 137 -7.99 22.65 19.52
C GLU A 137 -9.48 22.32 19.68
N LYS A 138 -10.08 21.65 18.69
CA LYS A 138 -11.45 21.11 18.79
C LYS A 138 -11.58 20.08 19.91
N VAL A 139 -10.61 19.15 20.05
CA VAL A 139 -10.60 18.16 21.14
C VAL A 139 -10.50 18.83 22.51
N VAL A 140 -9.59 19.80 22.65
CA VAL A 140 -9.45 20.58 23.90
C VAL A 140 -10.76 21.29 24.27
N SER A 141 -11.48 21.82 23.28
CA SER A 141 -12.76 22.48 23.49
C SER A 141 -13.85 21.51 23.95
N ILE A 142 -13.86 20.29 23.39
CA ILE A 142 -14.76 19.19 23.82
C ILE A 142 -14.43 18.77 25.26
N GLU A 143 -13.15 18.59 25.60
CA GLU A 143 -12.72 18.24 26.96
C GLU A 143 -13.16 19.30 27.98
N ASN A 144 -12.94 20.58 27.69
CA ASN A 144 -13.35 21.66 28.57
C ASN A 144 -14.87 21.68 28.77
N ARG A 145 -15.66 21.42 27.72
CA ARG A 145 -17.12 21.31 27.82
C ARG A 145 -17.54 20.12 28.68
N ALA A 146 -16.90 18.97 28.51
CA ALA A 146 -17.17 17.79 29.33
C ALA A 146 -16.84 18.04 30.81
N LEU A 147 -15.69 18.66 31.10
CA LEU A 147 -15.29 19.02 32.47
C LEU A 147 -16.28 20.00 33.11
N ALA A 148 -16.71 21.03 32.38
CA ALA A 148 -17.69 21.99 32.88
C ALA A 148 -19.05 21.32 33.20
N LEU A 149 -19.49 20.36 32.37
CA LEU A 149 -20.71 19.60 32.63
C LEU A 149 -20.56 18.71 33.88
N LEU A 150 -19.43 18.05 34.06
CA LEU A 150 -19.16 17.24 35.25
C LEU A 150 -19.14 18.08 36.53
N GLN A 151 -18.49 19.24 36.51
CA GLN A 151 -18.50 20.18 37.65
C GLN A 151 -19.93 20.64 37.97
N SER A 152 -20.72 21.01 36.96
CA SER A 152 -22.12 21.41 37.17
C SER A 152 -22.99 20.30 37.76
N LEU A 153 -22.65 19.03 37.47
CA LEU A 153 -23.35 17.88 38.02
C LEU A 153 -22.99 17.66 39.50
N GLU A 154 -21.73 17.84 39.87
CA GLU A 154 -21.27 17.76 41.26
C GLU A 154 -21.84 18.89 42.14
N ASP A 155 -21.95 20.10 41.59
CA ASP A 155 -22.53 21.26 42.28
C ASP A 155 -24.05 21.16 42.47
N THR A 156 -24.73 20.27 41.72
CA THR A 156 -26.19 20.17 41.77
C THR A 156 -26.66 19.53 43.09
N PRO A 157 -27.55 20.19 43.87
CA PRO A 157 -28.03 19.65 45.13
C PRO A 157 -28.70 18.29 44.98
N GLN A 158 -28.36 17.36 45.88
CA GLN A 158 -28.82 15.97 45.85
C GLN A 158 -30.36 15.84 45.82
N ASP A 159 -31.07 16.71 46.53
CA ASP A 159 -32.54 16.71 46.57
C ASP A 159 -33.16 16.96 45.19
N ARG A 160 -32.57 17.85 44.38
CA ARG A 160 -33.03 18.12 43.02
C ARG A 160 -32.74 16.94 42.10
N LEU A 161 -31.59 16.28 42.27
CA LEU A 161 -31.25 15.07 41.51
C LEU A 161 -32.22 13.93 41.79
N ASP A 162 -32.55 13.69 43.06
CA ASP A 162 -33.51 12.67 43.45
C ASP A 162 -34.92 12.95 42.91
N MET A 163 -35.34 14.21 42.88
CA MET A 163 -36.60 14.62 42.26
C MET A 163 -36.61 14.35 40.76
N ILE A 164 -35.55 14.74 40.03
CA ILE A 164 -35.42 14.49 38.59
C ILE A 164 -35.41 12.98 38.30
N LYS A 165 -34.73 12.19 39.13
CA LYS A 165 -34.68 10.73 39.00
C LYS A 165 -36.08 10.11 39.17
N LYS A 166 -36.84 10.54 40.19
CA LYS A 166 -38.23 10.11 40.39
C LYS A 166 -39.12 10.45 39.21
N ILE A 167 -38.99 11.66 38.65
CA ILE A 167 -39.75 12.10 37.46
C ILE A 167 -39.41 11.19 36.26
N LYS A 168 -38.12 11.01 35.95
CA LYS A 168 -37.66 10.15 34.85
C LYS A 168 -38.13 8.70 35.01
N ASP A 169 -38.06 8.15 36.22
CA ASP A 169 -38.54 6.80 36.51
C ASP A 169 -40.07 6.69 36.40
N SER A 170 -40.81 7.75 36.77
CA SER A 170 -42.26 7.81 36.58
C SER A 170 -42.65 7.90 35.10
N GLU A 171 -41.94 8.70 34.31
CA GLU A 171 -42.14 8.86 32.88
C GLU A 171 -41.85 7.56 32.14
N ARG A 172 -40.71 6.91 32.43
CA ARG A 172 -40.36 5.60 31.88
C ARG A 172 -41.46 4.57 32.14
N ARG A 173 -41.96 4.50 33.38
CA ARG A 173 -43.07 3.61 33.73
C ARG A 173 -44.38 4.00 33.04
N SER A 174 -44.61 5.28 32.78
CA SER A 174 -45.78 5.76 32.03
C SER A 174 -45.71 5.33 30.56
N ARG A 175 -44.58 5.54 29.89
CA ARG A 175 -44.35 5.13 28.49
C ARG A 175 -44.54 3.63 28.31
N GLN A 176 -44.01 2.82 29.23
CA GLN A 176 -44.20 1.35 29.21
C GLN A 176 -45.68 0.94 29.36
N ARG A 177 -46.45 1.64 30.20
CA ARG A 177 -47.89 1.36 30.37
C ARG A 177 -48.68 1.77 29.13
N GLU A 178 -48.37 2.93 28.55
CA GLU A 178 -49.01 3.43 27.33
C GLU A 178 -48.76 2.50 26.14
N GLU A 179 -47.51 2.06 25.96
CA GLU A 179 -47.14 1.11 24.90
C GLU A 179 -47.90 -0.22 25.05
N LYS A 180 -47.98 -0.76 26.27
CA LYS A 180 -48.76 -1.98 26.54
C LYS A 180 -50.26 -1.80 26.29
N LEU A 181 -50.82 -0.64 26.62
CA LEU A 181 -52.23 -0.35 26.35
C LEU A 181 -52.49 -0.21 24.84
N ARG A 182 -51.55 0.41 24.12
CA ARG A 182 -51.59 0.54 22.66
C ARG A 182 -51.60 -0.82 21.98
N GLU A 183 -50.70 -1.71 22.37
CA GLU A 183 -50.65 -3.10 21.86
C GLU A 183 -51.96 -3.86 22.13
N GLN A 184 -52.54 -3.70 23.31
CA GLN A 184 -53.83 -4.32 23.64
C GLN A 184 -54.97 -3.78 22.77
N LYS A 185 -55.03 -2.47 22.57
CA LYS A 185 -56.03 -1.81 21.73
C LYS A 185 -55.89 -2.23 20.27
N GLU A 186 -54.67 -2.27 19.74
CA GLU A 186 -54.39 -2.73 18.37
C GLU A 186 -54.83 -4.19 18.19
N LYS A 187 -54.48 -5.07 19.13
CA LYS A 187 -54.91 -6.48 19.10
C LYS A 187 -56.43 -6.64 19.18
N GLN A 188 -57.11 -5.79 19.96
CA GLN A 188 -58.58 -5.79 20.03
C GLN A 188 -59.20 -5.28 18.72
N GLN A 189 -58.66 -4.20 18.15
CA GLN A 189 -59.09 -3.65 16.86
C GLN A 189 -58.87 -4.64 15.72
N GLU A 190 -57.75 -5.35 15.69
CA GLU A 190 -57.46 -6.39 14.70
C GLU A 190 -58.47 -7.55 14.81
N ARG A 191 -58.76 -8.00 16.04
CA ARG A 191 -59.81 -9.01 16.28
C ARG A 191 -61.16 -8.53 15.76
N MET A 192 -61.58 -7.31 16.12
CA MET A 192 -62.85 -6.72 15.68
C MET A 192 -62.93 -6.63 14.15
N LYS A 193 -61.86 -6.14 13.51
CA LYS A 193 -61.74 -6.05 12.05
C LYS A 193 -61.89 -7.43 11.40
N LYS A 194 -61.24 -8.45 11.94
CA LYS A 194 -61.33 -9.84 11.45
C LYS A 194 -62.73 -10.45 11.63
N TYR A 195 -63.43 -10.12 12.73
CA TYR A 195 -64.83 -10.52 12.91
C TYR A 195 -65.74 -9.83 11.89
N LEU A 196 -65.58 -8.53 11.69
CA LEU A 196 -66.36 -7.76 10.72
C LEU A 196 -66.13 -8.27 9.29
N GLU A 197 -64.88 -8.50 8.91
CA GLU A 197 -64.51 -9.07 7.61
C GLU A 197 -65.14 -10.45 7.41
N ARG A 198 -65.15 -11.32 8.44
CA ARG A 198 -65.84 -12.62 8.38
C ARG A 198 -67.36 -12.49 8.25
N SER A 199 -67.98 -11.47 8.85
CA SER A 199 -69.42 -11.24 8.72
C SER A 199 -69.84 -10.64 7.38
N LEU A 200 -68.97 -9.78 6.79
CA LEU A 200 -69.20 -9.16 5.49
C LEU A 200 -68.79 -10.08 4.33
N ALA A 201 -67.97 -11.10 4.59
CA ALA A 201 -67.61 -12.09 3.59
C ALA A 201 -68.85 -12.82 3.09
N ASP A 202 -69.01 -12.86 1.76
CA ASP A 202 -70.10 -13.55 1.11
C ASP A 202 -70.18 -15.00 1.59
N SER A 203 -71.36 -15.40 2.06
CA SER A 203 -71.61 -16.79 2.42
C SER A 203 -71.29 -17.68 1.22
N LYS A 204 -70.53 -18.76 1.46
CA LYS A 204 -70.22 -19.72 0.39
C LYS A 204 -71.52 -20.20 -0.24
N LYS A 205 -71.71 -19.92 -1.53
CA LYS A 205 -72.90 -20.38 -2.27
C LYS A 205 -72.97 -21.90 -2.14
N ILE A 206 -74.02 -22.40 -1.50
CA ILE A 206 -74.22 -23.84 -1.31
C ILE A 206 -74.55 -24.43 -2.69
N SER A 207 -73.52 -24.97 -3.36
CA SER A 207 -73.67 -25.81 -4.55
C SER A 207 -74.12 -27.20 -4.10
N GLY A 208 -75.41 -27.34 -3.76
CA GLY A 208 -75.99 -28.57 -3.26
C GLY A 208 -77.51 -28.62 -3.40
N ARG A 209 -78.13 -29.73 -2.98
CA ARG A 209 -79.59 -29.92 -3.04
C ARG A 209 -80.27 -28.85 -2.17
N LYS A 210 -81.21 -28.09 -2.74
CA LYS A 210 -81.95 -27.03 -2.03
C LYS A 210 -82.61 -27.61 -0.77
N LEU A 211 -82.48 -26.91 0.36
CA LEU A 211 -83.11 -27.29 1.62
C LEU A 211 -84.64 -27.19 1.46
N MET A 212 -85.37 -28.29 1.67
CA MET A 212 -86.84 -28.28 1.66
C MET A 212 -87.37 -27.63 2.95
N PRO A 213 -88.26 -26.62 2.86
CA PRO A 213 -88.85 -26.02 4.05
C PRO A 213 -89.58 -27.05 4.92
N ARG A 214 -89.19 -27.10 6.21
CA ARG A 214 -89.84 -27.76 7.35
C ARG A 214 -91.37 -27.74 7.33
N CYS A 215 -91.89 -26.52 7.28
CA CYS A 215 -93.26 -26.08 7.50
C CYS A 215 -93.30 -24.58 7.12
N LEU A 216 -94.47 -24.05 6.75
CA LEU A 216 -94.73 -22.62 6.72
C LEU A 216 -95.39 -22.24 8.06
N PRO A 217 -94.74 -21.45 8.94
CA PRO A 217 -95.41 -20.97 10.13
C PRO A 217 -96.58 -20.06 9.72
N ASN A 218 -97.73 -20.26 10.35
CA ASN A 218 -98.90 -19.42 10.16
C ASN A 218 -98.61 -18.02 10.72
N ALA A 219 -98.74 -16.99 9.87
CA ALA A 219 -98.56 -15.61 10.27
C ALA A 219 -99.68 -15.20 11.25
N GLN A 220 -99.37 -15.19 12.54
CA GLN A 220 -100.25 -14.61 13.56
C GLN A 220 -100.15 -13.09 13.43
N LYS A 221 -101.27 -12.41 13.10
CA LYS A 221 -101.31 -10.94 13.04
C LYS A 221 -101.20 -10.38 14.46
N VAL A 222 -99.99 -10.06 14.88
CA VAL A 222 -99.76 -9.28 16.10
C VAL A 222 -100.10 -7.82 15.77
N LYS A 223 -101.13 -7.27 16.43
CA LYS A 223 -101.34 -5.82 16.49
C LYS A 223 -100.23 -5.26 17.38
N VAL A 224 -99.28 -4.54 16.78
CA VAL A 224 -98.32 -3.75 17.54
C VAL A 224 -99.07 -2.51 18.05
N THR A 225 -99.40 -2.49 19.33
CA THR A 225 -99.64 -1.23 20.05
C THR A 225 -98.30 -0.56 20.24
N THR A 226 -98.11 0.61 19.64
CA THR A 226 -97.00 1.52 19.94
C THR A 226 -97.28 2.14 21.31
N GLU A 227 -96.72 1.56 22.36
CA GLU A 227 -96.51 2.25 23.62
C GLU A 227 -95.19 3.02 23.50
N ASP A 228 -95.26 4.34 23.62
CA ASP A 228 -94.09 5.21 23.67
C ASP A 228 -93.25 4.85 24.90
N ASN A 229 -92.13 4.16 24.68
CA ASN A 229 -91.14 3.82 25.70
C ASN A 229 -90.18 5.00 25.97
N THR A 230 -90.68 6.23 26.07
CA THR A 230 -89.85 7.40 26.39
C THR A 230 -89.33 7.36 27.83
N SER A 231 -90.11 6.81 28.77
CA SER A 231 -89.74 6.75 30.20
C SER A 231 -88.51 5.88 30.49
N ALA A 232 -88.30 4.79 29.74
CA ALA A 232 -87.18 3.89 30.00
C ALA A 232 -85.84 4.42 29.46
N GLU A 233 -85.87 5.27 28.43
CA GLU A 233 -84.66 5.90 27.87
C GLU A 233 -84.20 7.10 28.72
N GLU A 234 -85.13 7.84 29.34
CA GLU A 234 -84.82 8.93 30.27
C GLU A 234 -84.15 8.42 31.56
N ASP A 235 -84.65 7.32 32.15
CA ASP A 235 -84.09 6.70 33.36
C ASP A 235 -82.63 6.22 33.16
N ILE A 236 -82.32 5.69 31.96
CA ILE A 236 -80.96 5.22 31.64
C ILE A 236 -80.02 6.42 31.42
N GLN A 237 -80.52 7.52 30.85
CA GLN A 237 -79.73 8.73 30.63
C GLN A 237 -79.42 9.46 31.94
N GLU A 238 -80.36 9.51 32.88
CA GLU A 238 -80.12 10.08 34.22
C GLU A 238 -79.07 9.27 35.00
N TYR A 239 -79.11 7.94 34.92
CA TYR A 239 -78.11 7.09 35.58
C TYR A 239 -76.69 7.21 34.98
N LEU A 240 -76.57 7.41 33.66
CA LEU A 240 -75.25 7.52 33.01
C LEU A 240 -74.64 8.92 33.05
N PHE A 241 -75.46 9.97 33.07
CA PHE A 241 -75.01 11.36 32.88
C PHE A 241 -75.44 12.32 34.00
N GLY A 242 -76.14 11.86 35.02
CA GLY A 242 -76.45 12.64 36.22
C GLY A 242 -75.17 13.00 36.98
N SER A 243 -74.78 14.26 36.90
CA SER A 243 -73.63 14.82 37.62
C SER A 243 -73.91 14.90 39.13
N GLU A 244 -73.09 14.22 39.94
CA GLU A 244 -72.94 14.52 41.37
C GLU A 244 -72.22 15.87 41.54
N ASP A 245 -73.00 16.96 41.63
CA ASP A 245 -72.52 18.19 42.25
C ASP A 245 -72.47 17.96 43.77
N THR A 246 -71.27 17.84 44.32
CA THR A 246 -71.02 17.98 45.76
C THR A 246 -70.43 19.36 46.03
N SER A 247 -71.11 20.10 46.92
CA SER A 247 -70.65 21.36 47.52
C SER A 247 -69.34 21.23 48.28
#